data_AF-A0A411DXR7-F1
#
_entry.id   AF-A0A411DXR7-F1
#
_cell.length_a   1.000
_cell.length_b   1.000
_cell.length_c   1.000
_cell.angle_alpha   90.00
_cell.angle_beta   90.00
_cell.angle_gamma   90.00
#
_symmetry.space_group_name_H-M   'P 1'
#
loop_
_entity.id
_entity.type
_entity.pdbx_description
1 polymer ?
#
loop_
_entity_poly.entity_id
_entity_poly.type
_entity_poly.pdbx_seq_one_letter_code
_entity_poly.pdbx_strand_id
1 'polypeptide(L)'
;MSEAVATENAVGHIVQVIGPVIDVAFPRGQVPEIMEAIVVSDKNLTIEVQAQLGDGVARGIAMGSSEGLKRGLAVKRTGAPISVPVGHGTLGRIMDVLGDPVDGKGPVQTEERKAIHRPAPAFDELAASTEVLETGIKVIDLVCPFAKGGKVGLFGGAGVGKTVLMMELIRNIAIEHTGYSVFAGVGERTREGNDFYHEMTDSGVLDKVALVYGQMNEPPGNRLRAGLTGLTMAEHFRDEGRDILMFIDNIFRYTLAGTEVSALLGRMPSAVGYQPTLAEEMGKLQERITSTKVGSITSVQAVYVPADDLTDPSPATTFAHLDATVVLSRQIAELGIYPALDPLDSFSRQLDPQIVGQEHYDVARSCQKTLQRYKELQDIIAILGMDELSEDDKLLVSRARKIQRFLSQPFFVAEVFTGSPGTYVSLKETIRGFKAIVAGEYDHLPEQAFYMVGTIDEALAKAQKLQQG
;
A
#
# COMPACT_ATOMS: atom_id res chain seq x y z
N MET A 1 -35.23 1.87 35.73
CA MET A 1 -34.85 0.45 35.67
C MET A 1 -35.33 -0.09 34.34
N SER A 2 -34.51 0.02 33.29
CA SER A 2 -34.74 -0.65 32.02
C SER A 2 -33.81 -1.85 31.98
N GLU A 3 -34.37 -3.04 32.18
CA GLU A 3 -33.65 -4.30 32.04
C GLU A 3 -33.04 -4.37 30.63
N ALA A 4 -31.71 -4.35 30.57
CA ALA A 4 -30.99 -4.80 29.40
C ALA A 4 -31.25 -6.31 29.28
N VAL A 5 -32.22 -6.66 28.44
CA VAL A 5 -32.45 -8.05 28.04
C VAL A 5 -31.18 -8.50 27.33
N ALA A 6 -30.40 -9.34 28.00
CA ALA A 6 -29.36 -10.12 27.34
C ALA A 6 -30.05 -10.90 26.21
N THR A 7 -29.77 -10.55 24.96
CA THR A 7 -30.25 -11.27 23.78
C THR A 7 -29.70 -12.69 23.87
N GLU A 8 -30.54 -13.64 24.32
CA GLU A 8 -30.29 -15.06 24.14
C GLU A 8 -29.87 -15.29 22.68
N ASN A 9 -28.75 -15.99 22.48
CA ASN A 9 -28.14 -16.27 21.17
C ASN A 9 -29.16 -16.89 20.21
N ALA A 10 -29.89 -16.05 19.47
CA ALA A 10 -30.86 -16.46 18.49
C ALA A 10 -30.22 -17.40 17.49
N VAL A 11 -30.74 -18.63 17.41
CA VAL A 11 -30.27 -19.64 16.47
C VAL A 11 -31.09 -19.53 15.20
N GLY A 12 -30.42 -19.19 14.10
CA GLY A 12 -30.95 -19.27 12.75
C GLY A 12 -30.62 -20.59 12.08
N HIS A 13 -31.17 -20.82 10.89
CA HIS A 13 -30.92 -22.01 10.09
C HIS A 13 -30.60 -21.65 8.64
N ILE A 14 -29.63 -22.34 8.05
CA ILE A 14 -29.29 -22.16 6.63
C ILE A 14 -30.48 -22.57 5.75
N VAL A 15 -30.97 -21.67 4.90
CA VAL A 15 -32.05 -21.96 3.95
C VAL A 15 -31.54 -22.15 2.53
N GLN A 16 -30.46 -21.48 2.15
CA GLN A 16 -29.90 -21.57 0.80
C GLN A 16 -28.38 -21.38 0.82
N VAL A 17 -27.68 -22.05 -0.09
CA VAL A 17 -26.24 -21.94 -0.31
C VAL A 17 -26.00 -21.80 -1.82
N ILE A 18 -25.42 -20.68 -2.26
CA ILE A 18 -25.03 -20.41 -3.65
C ILE A 18 -23.56 -19.98 -3.64
N GLY A 19 -22.65 -20.94 -3.90
CA GLY A 19 -21.22 -20.66 -3.77
C GLY A 19 -20.90 -20.13 -2.35
N PRO A 20 -20.24 -18.97 -2.21
CA PRO A 20 -19.95 -18.37 -0.91
C PRO A 20 -21.11 -17.54 -0.32
N VAL A 21 -22.22 -17.35 -1.05
CA VAL A 21 -23.40 -16.63 -0.56
C VAL A 21 -24.33 -17.61 0.15
N ILE A 22 -24.69 -17.26 1.39
CA ILE A 22 -25.49 -18.12 2.27
C ILE A 22 -26.65 -17.30 2.79
N ASP A 23 -27.87 -17.81 2.57
CA ASP A 23 -29.08 -17.23 3.14
C ASP A 23 -29.44 -18.01 4.40
N VAL A 24 -29.69 -17.28 5.50
CA VAL A 24 -29.97 -17.82 6.83
C VAL A 24 -31.28 -17.23 7.34
N ALA A 25 -32.22 -18.10 7.72
CA ALA A 25 -33.48 -17.70 8.33
C ALA A 25 -33.34 -17.60 9.84
N PHE A 26 -33.76 -16.48 10.41
CA PHE A 26 -33.85 -16.23 11.84
C PHE A 26 -35.32 -16.04 12.27
N PRO A 27 -35.64 -16.28 13.55
CA PRO A 27 -36.93 -15.90 14.11
C PRO A 27 -37.23 -14.41 13.88
N ARG A 28 -38.51 -14.07 13.71
CA ARG A 28 -38.94 -12.68 13.51
C ARG A 28 -38.50 -11.80 14.68
N GLY A 29 -37.94 -10.63 14.37
CA GLY A 29 -37.39 -9.70 15.36
C GLY A 29 -35.97 -10.04 15.84
N GLN A 30 -35.39 -11.15 15.38
CA GLN A 30 -34.03 -11.58 15.75
C GLN A 30 -33.09 -11.63 14.54
N VAL A 31 -33.46 -10.98 13.43
CA VAL A 31 -32.62 -10.88 12.24
C VAL A 31 -31.36 -10.08 12.57
N PRO A 32 -30.16 -10.57 12.21
CA PRO A 32 -28.92 -9.84 12.42
C PRO A 32 -28.87 -8.52 11.66
N GLU A 33 -28.12 -7.56 12.20
CA GLU A 33 -27.84 -6.30 11.50
C GLU A 33 -26.92 -6.53 10.28
N ILE A 34 -26.94 -5.61 9.33
CA ILE A 34 -25.97 -5.61 8.22
C ILE A 34 -24.57 -5.44 8.81
N MET A 35 -23.60 -6.19 8.27
CA MET A 35 -22.21 -6.32 8.76
C MET A 35 -22.04 -7.13 10.05
N GLU A 36 -23.11 -7.63 10.67
CA GLU A 36 -22.99 -8.55 11.81
C GLU A 36 -22.37 -9.89 11.37
N ALA A 37 -21.46 -10.44 12.19
CA ALA A 37 -20.92 -11.76 12.00
C ALA A 37 -21.88 -12.81 12.60
N ILE A 38 -22.11 -13.90 11.86
CA ILE A 38 -22.87 -15.07 12.33
C ILE A 38 -22.02 -16.32 12.08
N VAL A 39 -22.11 -17.31 12.98
CA VAL A 39 -21.22 -18.48 12.97
C VAL A 39 -22.01 -19.76 12.81
N VAL A 40 -21.61 -20.59 11.85
CA VAL A 40 -22.15 -21.95 11.68
C VAL A 40 -21.56 -22.85 12.77
N SER A 41 -22.39 -23.33 13.69
CA SER A 41 -21.93 -24.00 14.93
C SER A 41 -21.05 -25.23 14.67
N ASP A 42 -21.43 -26.06 13.70
CA ASP A 42 -20.77 -27.35 13.46
C ASP A 42 -19.47 -27.26 12.66
N LYS A 43 -19.26 -26.13 11.97
CA LYS A 43 -18.10 -25.93 11.09
C LYS A 43 -17.18 -24.80 11.51
N ASN A 44 -17.56 -24.03 12.54
CA ASN A 44 -16.89 -22.80 12.94
C ASN A 44 -16.65 -21.83 11.75
N LEU A 45 -17.59 -21.80 10.80
CA LEU A 45 -17.50 -20.94 9.63
C LEU A 45 -18.20 -19.61 9.93
N THR A 46 -17.45 -18.52 9.83
CA THR A 46 -17.98 -17.16 9.96
C THR A 46 -18.64 -16.72 8.66
N ILE A 47 -19.81 -16.12 8.77
CA ILE A 47 -20.58 -15.52 7.68
C ILE A 47 -20.82 -14.06 8.06
N GLU A 48 -20.53 -13.13 7.15
CA GLU A 48 -20.82 -11.71 7.37
C GLU A 48 -22.12 -11.34 6.65
N VAL A 49 -23.09 -10.79 7.38
CA VAL A 49 -24.39 -10.39 6.82
C VAL A 49 -24.24 -9.19 5.88
N GLN A 50 -24.73 -9.31 4.65
CA GLN A 50 -24.65 -8.28 3.60
C GLN A 50 -26.00 -7.61 3.32
N ALA A 51 -27.11 -8.32 3.54
CA ALA A 51 -28.45 -7.80 3.29
C ALA A 51 -29.52 -8.54 4.10
N GLN A 52 -30.64 -7.88 4.35
CA GLN A 52 -31.86 -8.48 4.88
C GLN A 52 -32.87 -8.62 3.74
N LEU A 53 -33.28 -9.85 3.40
CA LEU A 53 -34.14 -10.12 2.25
C LEU A 53 -35.64 -10.01 2.57
N GLY A 54 -35.99 -9.93 3.86
CA GLY A 54 -37.38 -10.02 4.33
C GLY A 54 -37.70 -11.39 4.92
N ASP A 55 -38.88 -11.51 5.56
CA ASP A 55 -39.38 -12.75 6.16
C ASP A 55 -38.43 -13.46 7.14
N GLY A 56 -37.57 -12.69 7.81
CA GLY A 56 -36.59 -13.24 8.75
C GLY A 56 -35.30 -13.75 8.10
N VAL A 57 -35.13 -13.61 6.78
CA VAL A 57 -33.96 -14.11 6.05
C VAL A 57 -32.89 -13.03 5.92
N ALA A 58 -31.68 -13.35 6.38
CA ALA A 58 -30.47 -12.57 6.17
C ALA A 58 -29.60 -13.26 5.11
N ARG A 59 -29.09 -12.49 4.16
CA ARG A 59 -28.09 -12.92 3.17
C ARG A 59 -26.71 -12.52 3.65
N GLY A 60 -25.81 -13.48 3.73
CA GLY A 60 -24.43 -13.25 4.11
C GLY A 60 -23.42 -13.88 3.15
N ILE A 61 -22.16 -13.53 3.35
CA ILE A 61 -21.04 -14.11 2.62
C ILE A 61 -20.13 -14.88 3.58
N ALA A 62 -19.74 -16.09 3.19
CA ALA A 62 -18.84 -16.94 3.96
C ALA A 62 -17.40 -16.38 3.96
N MET A 63 -16.78 -16.34 5.14
CA MET A 63 -15.37 -16.02 5.35
C MET A 63 -14.54 -17.32 5.39
N GLY A 64 -14.62 -18.11 4.32
CA GLY A 64 -14.02 -19.43 4.22
C GLY A 64 -14.75 -20.33 3.22
N SER A 65 -14.31 -21.57 3.09
CA SER A 65 -14.94 -22.52 2.17
C SER A 65 -16.37 -22.87 2.61
N SER A 66 -17.33 -22.68 1.70
CA SER A 66 -18.72 -23.09 1.90
C SER A 66 -18.97 -24.56 1.52
N GLU A 67 -17.93 -25.30 1.14
CA GLU A 67 -18.05 -26.70 0.74
C GLU A 67 -18.60 -27.57 1.87
N GLY A 68 -19.54 -28.45 1.50
CA GLY A 68 -20.21 -29.35 2.43
C GLY A 68 -21.13 -28.66 3.44
N LEU A 69 -21.48 -27.38 3.27
CA LEU A 69 -22.60 -26.78 4.00
C LEU A 69 -23.93 -27.39 3.54
N LYS A 70 -24.85 -27.56 4.47
CA LYS A 70 -26.18 -28.14 4.23
C LYS A 70 -27.25 -27.19 4.76
N ARG A 71 -28.43 -27.25 4.15
CA ARG A 71 -29.61 -26.55 4.66
C ARG A 71 -30.01 -27.13 6.02
N GLY A 72 -30.56 -26.30 6.89
CA GLY A 72 -30.97 -26.67 8.25
C GLY A 72 -29.87 -26.58 9.31
N LEU A 73 -28.60 -26.41 8.92
CA LEU A 73 -27.51 -26.22 9.88
C LEU A 73 -27.75 -24.98 10.75
N ALA A 74 -27.46 -25.13 12.04
CA ALA A 74 -27.66 -24.09 13.04
C ALA A 74 -26.59 -22.99 12.93
N VAL A 75 -27.05 -21.74 12.88
CA VAL A 75 -26.23 -20.54 12.78
C VAL A 75 -26.49 -19.67 13.99
N LYS A 76 -25.44 -19.29 14.71
CA LYS A 76 -25.52 -18.44 15.91
C LYS A 76 -25.13 -17.02 15.56
N ARG A 77 -25.86 -16.06 16.13
CA ARG A 77 -25.49 -14.65 16.09
C ARG A 77 -24.30 -14.39 17.01
N THR A 78 -23.40 -13.51 16.60
CA THR A 78 -22.36 -12.98 17.49
C THR A 78 -22.80 -11.65 18.13
N GLY A 79 -23.81 -10.97 17.56
CA GLY A 79 -24.27 -9.66 18.02
C GLY A 79 -23.34 -8.50 17.65
N ALA A 80 -22.23 -8.76 16.95
CA ALA A 80 -21.25 -7.75 16.58
C ALA A 80 -20.67 -8.03 15.18
N PRO A 81 -20.02 -7.05 14.54
CA PRO A 81 -19.24 -7.29 13.34
C PRO A 81 -18.02 -8.19 13.61
N ILE A 82 -17.41 -8.69 12.54
CA ILE A 82 -16.11 -9.39 12.62
C ILE A 82 -15.14 -8.51 13.41
N SER A 83 -14.53 -9.09 14.43
CA SER A 83 -13.63 -8.39 15.36
C SER A 83 -12.29 -9.10 15.41
N VAL A 84 -11.20 -8.35 15.32
CA VAL A 84 -9.82 -8.86 15.13
C VAL A 84 -8.93 -8.43 16.31
N PRO A 85 -7.90 -9.19 16.68
CA PRO A 85 -6.97 -8.80 17.74
C PRO A 85 -6.19 -7.55 17.35
N VAL A 86 -5.92 -6.68 18.33
CA VAL A 86 -5.16 -5.43 18.14
C VAL A 86 -4.11 -5.26 19.25
N GLY A 87 -3.23 -4.26 19.08
CA GLY A 87 -2.18 -3.91 20.03
C GLY A 87 -0.85 -4.62 19.77
N HIS A 88 0.14 -4.36 20.62
CA HIS A 88 1.53 -4.81 20.43
C HIS A 88 1.68 -6.32 20.23
N GLY A 89 0.78 -7.15 20.76
CA GLY A 89 0.81 -8.61 20.59
C GLY A 89 0.66 -9.08 19.14
N THR A 90 0.19 -8.21 18.23
CA THR A 90 0.04 -8.51 16.80
C THR A 90 1.33 -8.30 15.99
N LEU A 91 2.32 -7.61 16.54
CA LEU A 91 3.58 -7.35 15.85
C LEU A 91 4.39 -8.64 15.70
N GLY A 92 4.96 -8.84 14.51
CA GLY A 92 5.70 -10.05 14.12
C GLY A 92 4.85 -11.30 13.93
N ARG A 93 3.52 -11.14 13.90
CA ARG A 93 2.54 -12.21 13.68
C ARG A 93 1.92 -12.13 12.30
N ILE A 94 1.56 -13.29 11.75
CA ILE A 94 0.74 -13.41 10.55
C ILE A 94 -0.67 -13.81 10.95
N MET A 95 -1.65 -13.01 10.55
CA MET A 95 -3.06 -13.25 10.82
C MET A 95 -3.85 -13.36 9.52
N ASP A 96 -4.93 -14.13 9.57
CA ASP A 96 -5.94 -14.14 8.52
C ASP A 96 -6.93 -12.96 8.67
N VAL A 97 -7.95 -12.97 7.82
CA VAL A 97 -8.99 -11.93 7.77
C VAL A 97 -9.85 -11.88 9.04
N LEU A 98 -10.01 -13.01 9.74
CA LEU A 98 -10.76 -13.11 11.00
C LEU A 98 -9.89 -12.76 12.22
N GLY A 99 -8.59 -12.56 12.00
CA GLY A 99 -7.61 -12.26 13.03
C GLY A 99 -7.05 -13.50 13.71
N ASP A 100 -7.24 -14.68 13.13
CA ASP A 100 -6.67 -15.92 13.63
C ASP A 100 -5.22 -16.07 13.15
N PRO A 101 -4.28 -16.48 14.03
CA PRO A 101 -2.87 -16.58 13.66
C PRO A 101 -2.62 -17.79 12.74
N VAL A 102 -1.90 -17.56 11.64
CA VAL A 102 -1.56 -18.58 10.63
C VAL A 102 -0.06 -18.87 10.54
N ASP A 103 0.74 -18.31 11.45
CA ASP A 103 2.21 -18.43 11.49
C ASP A 103 2.74 -19.64 12.29
N GLY A 104 1.87 -20.43 12.91
CA GLY A 104 2.26 -21.57 13.74
C GLY A 104 2.94 -21.20 15.06
N LYS A 105 2.94 -19.93 15.47
CA LYS A 105 3.57 -19.44 16.72
C LYS A 105 2.63 -19.43 17.94
N GLY A 106 1.51 -20.15 17.87
CA GLY A 106 0.49 -20.18 18.92
C GLY A 106 -0.46 -18.97 18.88
N PRO A 107 -1.26 -18.73 19.93
CA PRO A 107 -2.24 -17.63 19.95
C PRO A 107 -1.56 -16.24 19.96
N VAL A 108 -2.27 -15.22 19.48
CA VAL A 108 -1.85 -13.81 19.60
C VAL A 108 -2.02 -13.37 21.05
N GLN A 109 -0.99 -12.77 21.64
CA GLN A 109 -0.99 -12.36 23.05
C GLN A 109 -1.70 -11.00 23.22
N THR A 110 -3.00 -10.97 23.01
CA THR A 110 -3.84 -9.80 23.28
C THR A 110 -5.26 -10.21 23.63
N GLU A 111 -5.86 -9.51 24.59
CA GLU A 111 -7.28 -9.65 24.94
C GLU A 111 -8.15 -8.63 24.20
N GLU A 112 -7.55 -7.54 23.69
CA GLU A 112 -8.29 -6.48 23.01
C GLU A 112 -8.60 -6.88 21.57
N ARG A 113 -9.89 -6.80 21.21
CA ARG A 113 -10.37 -6.99 19.84
C ARG A 113 -11.18 -5.78 19.41
N LYS A 114 -11.02 -5.36 18.15
CA LYS A 114 -11.80 -4.27 17.54
C LYS A 114 -12.53 -4.76 16.29
N ALA A 115 -13.73 -4.21 16.07
CA ALA A 115 -14.53 -4.50 14.88
C ALA A 115 -13.86 -3.95 13.62
N ILE A 116 -13.88 -4.71 12.53
CA ILE A 116 -13.29 -4.29 11.24
C ILE A 116 -14.10 -3.21 10.52
N HIS A 117 -15.39 -3.12 10.84
CA HIS A 117 -16.33 -2.13 10.31
C HIS A 117 -16.46 -0.98 11.29
N ARG A 118 -15.90 0.17 10.93
CA ARG A 118 -15.92 1.40 11.72
C ARG A 118 -16.19 2.60 10.80
N PRO A 119 -16.83 3.66 11.31
CA PRO A 119 -16.93 4.92 10.57
C PRO A 119 -15.52 5.52 10.38
N ALA A 120 -15.37 6.33 9.33
CA ALA A 120 -14.20 7.18 9.18
C ALA A 120 -14.15 8.23 10.30
N PRO A 121 -12.95 8.74 10.67
CA PRO A 121 -12.81 9.83 11.63
C PRO A 121 -13.69 11.03 11.27
N ALA A 122 -14.22 11.69 12.30
CA ALA A 122 -15.05 12.88 12.09
C ALA A 122 -14.21 14.05 11.58
N PHE A 123 -14.85 15.02 10.90
CA PHE A 123 -14.14 16.15 10.31
C PHE A 123 -13.33 16.98 11.32
N ASP A 124 -13.84 17.12 12.55
CA ASP A 124 -13.18 17.83 13.64
C ASP A 124 -12.03 17.04 14.30
N GLU A 125 -11.86 15.76 13.99
CA GLU A 125 -10.75 14.93 14.44
C GLU A 125 -9.56 14.95 13.47
N LEU A 126 -9.78 15.39 12.22
CA LEU A 126 -8.76 15.43 11.18
C LEU A 126 -7.67 16.45 11.48
N ALA A 127 -6.42 16.08 11.20
CA ALA A 127 -5.29 16.99 11.25
C ALA A 127 -5.03 17.60 9.87
N ALA A 128 -4.78 18.91 9.82
CA ALA A 128 -4.44 19.63 8.60
C ALA A 128 -2.93 19.59 8.26
N SER A 129 -2.19 18.59 8.76
CA SER A 129 -0.72 18.60 8.65
C SER A 129 -0.27 18.34 7.22
N THR A 130 0.43 19.30 6.63
CA THR A 130 1.16 19.19 5.36
C THR A 130 2.63 18.80 5.60
N GLU A 131 2.90 18.08 6.68
CA GLU A 131 4.28 17.67 7.00
C GLU A 131 4.74 16.62 6.00
N VAL A 132 5.95 16.82 5.46
CA VAL A 132 6.58 15.86 4.55
C VAL A 132 7.21 14.74 5.39
N LEU A 133 6.96 13.49 5.00
CA LEU A 133 7.60 12.31 5.55
C LEU A 133 8.90 12.04 4.80
N GLU A 134 10.03 12.18 5.49
CA GLU A 134 11.35 11.86 4.94
C GLU A 134 11.52 10.34 4.83
N THR A 135 11.68 9.84 3.61
CA THR A 135 11.78 8.39 3.35
C THR A 135 13.22 7.88 3.35
N GLY A 136 14.19 8.78 3.19
CA GLY A 136 15.60 8.46 3.00
C GLY A 136 15.92 7.97 1.59
N ILE A 137 14.96 8.05 0.66
CA ILE A 137 15.08 7.58 -0.72
C ILE A 137 15.10 8.81 -1.63
N LYS A 138 16.26 9.09 -2.23
CA LYS A 138 16.54 10.32 -3.00
C LYS A 138 15.43 10.71 -3.98
N VAL A 139 15.00 9.76 -4.80
CA VAL A 139 14.02 10.04 -5.87
C VAL A 139 12.64 10.33 -5.31
N ILE A 140 12.23 9.66 -4.22
CA ILE A 140 10.95 9.90 -3.57
C ILE A 140 10.99 11.26 -2.88
N ASP A 141 11.99 11.50 -2.05
CA ASP A 141 12.11 12.73 -1.27
C ASP A 141 12.27 13.95 -2.18
N LEU A 142 12.94 13.84 -3.34
CA LEU A 142 13.07 14.94 -4.28
C LEU A 142 11.80 15.19 -5.11
N VAL A 143 11.27 14.16 -5.78
CA VAL A 143 10.30 14.32 -6.88
C VAL A 143 8.86 14.06 -6.45
N CYS A 144 8.64 13.08 -5.57
CA CYS A 144 7.31 12.71 -5.09
C CYS A 144 7.27 12.60 -3.57
N PRO A 145 7.54 13.70 -2.83
CA PRO A 145 7.61 13.69 -1.38
C PRO A 145 6.28 13.22 -0.78
N PHE A 146 6.36 12.36 0.23
CA PHE A 146 5.18 11.80 0.89
C PHE A 146 4.64 12.75 1.94
N ALA A 147 3.32 12.83 2.06
CA ALA A 147 2.69 13.54 3.17
C ALA A 147 2.56 12.60 4.36
N LYS A 148 2.79 13.11 5.57
CA LYS A 148 2.51 12.38 6.81
C LYS A 148 1.01 12.14 6.95
N GLY A 149 0.63 10.86 6.97
CA GLY A 149 -0.75 10.37 6.91
C GLY A 149 -1.41 10.50 5.54
N GLY A 150 -0.60 10.71 4.50
CA GLY A 150 -1.06 10.70 3.12
C GLY A 150 -1.22 9.29 2.57
N LYS A 151 -1.84 9.23 1.38
CA LYS A 151 -2.07 8.02 0.61
C LYS A 151 -1.20 8.03 -0.63
N VAL A 152 -0.34 7.02 -0.77
CA VAL A 152 0.59 6.88 -1.88
C VAL A 152 0.16 5.68 -2.73
N GLY A 153 -0.01 5.89 -4.03
CA GLY A 153 -0.20 4.79 -4.99
C GLY A 153 1.13 4.37 -5.59
N LEU A 154 1.48 3.09 -5.45
CA LEU A 154 2.65 2.47 -6.06
C LEU A 154 2.24 1.69 -7.32
N PHE A 155 2.63 2.22 -8.47
CA PHE A 155 2.34 1.66 -9.78
C PHE A 155 3.58 0.94 -10.31
N GLY A 156 3.39 -0.19 -10.98
CA GLY A 156 4.49 -0.87 -11.64
C GLY A 156 4.18 -2.30 -12.04
N GLY A 157 4.82 -2.75 -13.12
CA GLY A 157 4.73 -4.13 -13.59
C GLY A 157 5.37 -5.15 -12.64
N ALA A 158 5.33 -6.44 -13.00
CA ALA A 158 6.13 -7.45 -12.32
C ALA A 158 7.64 -7.20 -12.58
N GLY A 159 8.47 -7.44 -11.57
CA GLY A 159 9.94 -7.39 -11.69
C GLY A 159 10.60 -6.01 -11.61
N VAL A 160 9.84 -4.92 -11.43
CA VAL A 160 10.39 -3.55 -11.34
C VAL A 160 10.85 -3.14 -9.93
N GLY A 161 10.80 -4.06 -8.96
CA GLY A 161 11.29 -3.82 -7.59
C GLY A 161 10.28 -3.25 -6.60
N LYS A 162 8.97 -3.46 -6.79
CA LYS A 162 7.90 -3.00 -5.86
C LYS A 162 8.12 -3.48 -4.42
N THR A 163 8.29 -4.78 -4.25
CA THR A 163 8.49 -5.40 -2.93
C THR A 163 9.76 -4.88 -2.26
N VAL A 164 10.85 -4.78 -3.01
CA VAL A 164 12.13 -4.22 -2.56
C VAL A 164 11.97 -2.78 -2.07
N LEU A 165 11.22 -1.94 -2.81
CA LEU A 165 10.93 -0.58 -2.37
C LEU A 165 10.07 -0.53 -1.11
N MET A 166 9.04 -1.37 -1.01
CA MET A 166 8.19 -1.43 0.20
C MET A 166 8.99 -1.85 1.43
N MET A 167 9.85 -2.86 1.30
CA MET A 167 10.71 -3.31 2.41
C MET A 167 11.70 -2.23 2.85
N GLU A 168 12.30 -1.51 1.90
CA GLU A 168 13.20 -0.40 2.22
C GLU A 168 12.45 0.72 2.96
N LEU A 169 11.24 1.08 2.52
CA LEU A 169 10.39 2.06 3.20
C LEU A 169 10.04 1.61 4.63
N ILE A 170 9.66 0.34 4.81
CA ILE A 170 9.39 -0.24 6.13
C ILE A 170 10.61 -0.11 7.02
N ARG A 171 11.78 -0.52 6.53
CA ARG A 171 13.03 -0.48 7.28
C ARG A 171 13.39 0.95 7.68
N ASN A 172 13.41 1.88 6.73
CA ASN A 172 13.82 3.26 6.99
C ASN A 172 12.91 3.94 8.01
N ILE A 173 11.59 3.76 7.88
CA ILE A 173 10.63 4.37 8.81
C ILE A 173 10.65 3.67 10.18
N ALA A 174 10.79 2.35 10.22
CA ALA A 174 10.83 1.61 11.48
C ALA A 174 12.12 1.85 12.29
N ILE A 175 13.24 2.19 11.64
CA ILE A 175 14.52 2.51 12.29
C ILE A 175 14.59 3.99 12.64
N GLU A 176 14.27 4.90 11.71
CA GLU A 176 14.48 6.33 11.89
C GLU A 176 13.30 7.05 12.57
N HIS A 177 12.07 6.54 12.44
CA HIS A 177 10.86 7.24 12.89
C HIS A 177 10.11 6.60 14.07
N THR A 178 10.67 5.60 14.77
CA THR A 178 10.00 4.88 15.89
C THR A 178 8.56 4.44 15.59
N GLY A 179 8.25 4.16 14.31
CA GLY A 179 6.93 3.79 13.84
C GLY A 179 6.73 2.27 13.78
N TYR A 180 5.47 1.84 13.85
CA TYR A 180 5.08 0.48 13.48
C TYR A 180 4.51 0.45 12.07
N SER A 181 4.58 -0.71 11.44
CA SER A 181 4.01 -0.93 10.12
C SER A 181 2.94 -2.00 10.15
N VAL A 182 1.95 -1.89 9.27
CA VAL A 182 0.95 -2.93 9.06
C VAL A 182 0.92 -3.28 7.58
N PHE A 183 1.09 -4.56 7.26
CA PHE A 183 0.98 -5.06 5.89
C PHE A 183 -0.34 -5.79 5.70
N ALA A 184 -1.14 -5.36 4.75
CA ALA A 184 -2.37 -6.01 4.33
C ALA A 184 -2.18 -6.59 2.92
N GLY A 185 -1.93 -7.90 2.85
CA GLY A 185 -1.84 -8.66 1.62
C GLY A 185 -3.23 -9.05 1.12
N VAL A 186 -3.82 -8.22 0.27
CA VAL A 186 -5.13 -8.39 -0.33
C VAL A 186 -5.01 -9.09 -1.68
N GLY A 187 -5.44 -10.34 -1.74
CA GLY A 187 -5.43 -11.14 -2.96
C GLY A 187 -4.03 -11.36 -3.54
N GLU A 188 -3.03 -11.44 -2.66
CA GLU A 188 -1.63 -11.71 -3.04
C GLU A 188 -1.35 -13.20 -3.21
N ARG A 189 -0.27 -13.50 -3.95
CA ARG A 189 0.17 -14.88 -4.09
C ARG A 189 0.78 -15.36 -2.78
N THR A 190 0.44 -16.59 -2.38
CA THR A 190 1.00 -17.21 -1.17
C THR A 190 2.53 -17.27 -1.19
N ARG A 191 3.13 -17.53 -2.35
CA ARG A 191 4.59 -17.50 -2.53
C ARG A 191 5.17 -16.12 -2.22
N GLU A 192 4.56 -15.06 -2.74
CA GLU A 192 5.05 -13.67 -2.56
C GLU A 192 4.92 -13.24 -1.09
N GLY A 193 3.83 -13.61 -0.41
CA GLY A 193 3.68 -13.40 1.03
C GLY A 193 4.71 -14.19 1.86
N ASN A 194 5.00 -15.43 1.48
CA ASN A 194 6.02 -16.24 2.16
C ASN A 194 7.43 -15.66 2.00
N ASP A 195 7.79 -15.29 0.77
CA ASP A 195 9.08 -14.67 0.47
C ASP A 195 9.24 -13.35 1.25
N PHE A 196 8.20 -12.51 1.26
CA PHE A 196 8.17 -11.26 2.03
C PHE A 196 8.35 -11.49 3.54
N TYR A 197 7.71 -12.52 4.12
CA TYR A 197 7.87 -12.86 5.53
C TYR A 197 9.32 -13.27 5.87
N HIS A 198 9.95 -14.06 5.01
CA HIS A 198 11.35 -14.45 5.20
C HIS A 198 12.31 -13.27 5.03
N GLU A 199 12.12 -12.44 4.00
CA GLU A 199 12.92 -11.24 3.78
C GLU A 199 12.83 -10.26 4.96
N MET A 200 11.63 -10.09 5.54
CA MET A 200 11.43 -9.27 6.75
C MET A 200 12.10 -9.86 7.99
N THR A 201 12.13 -11.19 8.09
CA THR A 201 12.81 -11.90 9.18
C THR A 201 14.32 -11.70 9.07
N ASP A 202 14.88 -11.89 7.87
CA ASP A 202 16.31 -11.75 7.61
C ASP A 202 16.78 -10.30 7.75
N SER A 203 15.92 -9.34 7.39
CA SER A 203 16.17 -7.90 7.55
C SER A 203 16.04 -7.41 8.99
N GLY A 204 15.55 -8.24 9.93
CA GLY A 204 15.42 -7.91 11.34
C GLY A 204 14.38 -6.83 11.66
N VAL A 205 13.33 -6.71 10.84
CA VAL A 205 12.25 -5.71 11.02
C VAL A 205 10.89 -6.32 11.35
N LEU A 206 10.77 -7.65 11.32
CA LEU A 206 9.52 -8.37 11.54
C LEU A 206 8.84 -8.01 12.88
N ASP A 207 9.60 -7.75 13.94
CA ASP A 207 9.11 -7.37 15.27
C ASP A 207 8.37 -6.02 15.32
N LYS A 208 8.44 -5.24 14.23
CA LYS A 208 7.78 -3.93 14.09
C LYS A 208 6.63 -3.94 13.08
N VAL A 209 6.31 -5.10 12.50
CA VAL A 209 5.30 -5.23 11.44
C VAL A 209 4.21 -6.22 11.85
N ALA A 210 2.94 -5.82 11.77
CA ALA A 210 1.81 -6.75 11.82
C ALA A 210 1.43 -7.17 10.38
N LEU A 211 1.32 -8.48 10.12
CA LEU A 211 1.02 -9.02 8.79
C LEU A 211 -0.40 -9.60 8.76
N VAL A 212 -1.22 -9.13 7.82
CA VAL A 212 -2.56 -9.64 7.53
C VAL A 212 -2.59 -10.17 6.10
N TYR A 213 -2.93 -11.44 5.93
CA TYR A 213 -3.06 -12.04 4.60
C TYR A 213 -4.50 -12.48 4.33
N GLY A 214 -5.02 -12.06 3.18
CA GLY A 214 -6.20 -12.64 2.53
C GLY A 214 -5.81 -13.04 1.12
N GLN A 215 -5.31 -14.26 0.96
CA GLN A 215 -4.57 -14.69 -0.23
C GLN A 215 -5.47 -14.99 -1.44
N MET A 216 -4.88 -15.16 -2.62
CA MET A 216 -5.62 -15.49 -3.86
C MET A 216 -6.44 -16.77 -3.80
N ASN A 217 -6.01 -17.76 -3.02
CA ASN A 217 -6.71 -19.04 -2.84
C ASN A 217 -7.94 -18.91 -1.91
N GLU A 218 -8.11 -17.77 -1.25
CA GLU A 218 -9.25 -17.53 -0.36
C GLU A 218 -10.47 -17.00 -1.12
N PRO A 219 -11.69 -17.25 -0.59
CA PRO A 219 -12.93 -16.73 -1.16
C PRO A 219 -12.91 -15.20 -1.31
N PRO A 220 -13.73 -14.64 -2.23
CA PRO A 220 -13.79 -13.20 -2.43
C PRO A 220 -14.22 -12.42 -1.17
N GLY A 221 -15.00 -13.03 -0.28
CA GLY A 221 -15.36 -12.43 1.01
C GLY A 221 -14.14 -12.08 1.87
N ASN A 222 -13.21 -13.03 2.00
CA ASN A 222 -11.95 -12.84 2.73
C ASN A 222 -11.12 -11.72 2.11
N ARG A 223 -10.86 -11.81 0.80
CA ARG A 223 -10.08 -10.80 0.06
C ARG A 223 -10.66 -9.39 0.22
N LEU A 224 -11.98 -9.26 0.17
CA LEU A 224 -12.67 -7.98 0.32
C LEU A 224 -12.57 -7.40 1.75
N ARG A 225 -12.29 -8.22 2.77
CA ARG A 225 -12.20 -7.77 4.18
C ARG A 225 -10.77 -7.65 4.70
N ALA A 226 -9.80 -8.30 4.05
CA ALA A 226 -8.38 -8.27 4.43
C ALA A 226 -7.82 -6.84 4.63
N GLY A 227 -8.13 -5.91 3.72
CA GLY A 227 -7.70 -4.50 3.85
C GLY A 227 -8.27 -3.81 5.10
N LEU A 228 -9.52 -4.10 5.47
CA LEU A 228 -10.17 -3.54 6.67
C LEU A 228 -9.59 -4.15 7.96
N THR A 229 -9.23 -5.43 7.94
CA THR A 229 -8.56 -6.09 9.07
C THR A 229 -7.21 -5.43 9.36
N GLY A 230 -6.36 -5.25 8.33
CA GLY A 230 -5.10 -4.53 8.47
C GLY A 230 -5.30 -3.08 8.92
N LEU A 231 -6.27 -2.39 8.34
CA LEU A 231 -6.59 -1.01 8.72
C LEU A 231 -7.01 -0.91 10.20
N THR A 232 -7.76 -1.87 10.72
CA THR A 232 -8.21 -1.86 12.12
C THR A 232 -7.04 -1.99 13.11
N MET A 233 -6.02 -2.77 12.74
CA MET A 233 -4.77 -2.84 13.51
C MET A 233 -3.98 -1.54 13.42
N ALA A 234 -3.89 -0.95 12.23
CA ALA A 234 -3.22 0.34 12.02
C ALA A 234 -3.91 1.49 12.78
N GLU A 235 -5.24 1.53 12.77
CA GLU A 235 -6.05 2.49 13.53
C GLU A 235 -5.81 2.36 15.03
N HIS A 236 -5.68 1.15 15.57
CA HIS A 236 -5.39 1.00 16.99
C HIS A 236 -4.09 1.70 17.37
N PHE A 237 -3.00 1.48 16.62
CA PHE A 237 -1.74 2.15 16.89
C PHE A 237 -1.77 3.67 16.59
N ARG A 238 -2.52 4.11 15.58
CA ARG A 238 -2.76 5.54 15.32
C ARG A 238 -3.44 6.20 16.53
N ASP A 239 -4.47 5.56 17.04
CA ASP A 239 -5.27 6.06 18.16
C ASP A 239 -4.47 6.05 19.49
N GLU A 240 -3.35 5.31 19.57
CA GLU A 240 -2.34 5.41 20.65
C GLU A 240 -1.39 6.61 20.50
N GLY A 241 -1.46 7.34 19.39
CA GLY A 241 -0.62 8.51 19.12
C GLY A 241 0.66 8.22 18.33
N ARG A 242 0.67 7.13 17.56
CA ARG A 242 1.81 6.74 16.73
C ARG A 242 1.61 7.12 15.27
N ASP A 243 2.73 7.28 14.58
CA ASP A 243 2.78 7.38 13.13
C ASP A 243 2.98 5.99 12.53
N ILE A 244 2.01 5.57 11.74
CA ILE A 244 1.90 4.21 11.23
C ILE A 244 2.05 4.20 9.73
N LEU A 245 2.81 3.23 9.24
CA LEU A 245 2.94 2.98 7.81
C LEU A 245 2.12 1.74 7.44
N MET A 246 1.07 1.93 6.66
CA MET A 246 0.20 0.85 6.20
C MET A 246 0.53 0.49 4.75
N PHE A 247 0.76 -0.79 4.47
CA PHE A 247 0.93 -1.29 3.11
C PHE A 247 -0.32 -2.06 2.69
N ILE A 248 -0.83 -1.75 1.51
CA ILE A 248 -1.93 -2.51 0.89
C ILE A 248 -1.43 -3.04 -0.44
N ASP A 249 -1.10 -4.32 -0.47
CA ASP A 249 -0.76 -5.02 -1.72
C ASP A 249 -1.83 -6.10 -1.93
N ASN A 250 -2.81 -5.98 -2.81
CA ASN A 250 -3.01 -4.91 -3.80
C ASN A 250 -4.41 -4.30 -3.69
N ILE A 251 -4.52 -2.97 -3.78
CA ILE A 251 -5.82 -2.29 -3.68
C ILE A 251 -6.75 -2.62 -4.86
N PHE A 252 -6.19 -2.95 -6.04
CA PHE A 252 -7.00 -3.41 -7.16
C PHE A 252 -7.67 -4.77 -6.88
N ARG A 253 -7.00 -5.65 -6.12
CA ARG A 253 -7.55 -6.96 -5.72
C ARG A 253 -8.71 -6.81 -4.73
N TYR A 254 -8.69 -5.76 -3.92
CA TYR A 254 -9.85 -5.37 -3.10
C TYR A 254 -11.06 -5.05 -3.99
N THR A 255 -10.88 -4.23 -5.03
CA THR A 255 -11.95 -3.92 -5.99
C THR A 255 -12.46 -5.16 -6.73
N LEU A 256 -11.56 -6.02 -7.23
CA LEU A 256 -11.94 -7.25 -7.91
C LEU A 256 -12.76 -8.18 -7.01
N ALA A 257 -12.34 -8.35 -5.75
CA ALA A 257 -13.10 -9.11 -4.78
C ALA A 257 -14.50 -8.51 -4.58
N GLY A 258 -14.61 -7.18 -4.52
CA GLY A 258 -15.90 -6.48 -4.42
C GLY A 258 -16.81 -6.72 -5.62
N THR A 259 -16.24 -6.75 -6.84
CA THR A 259 -16.96 -7.10 -8.06
C THR A 259 -17.50 -8.53 -8.02
N GLU A 260 -16.67 -9.50 -7.62
CA GLU A 260 -17.07 -10.90 -7.46
C GLU A 260 -18.20 -11.04 -6.42
N VAL A 261 -18.04 -10.43 -5.23
CA VAL A 261 -19.07 -10.44 -4.18
C VAL A 261 -20.37 -9.81 -4.67
N SER A 262 -20.30 -8.66 -5.35
CA SER A 262 -21.46 -7.95 -5.86
C SER A 262 -22.25 -8.79 -6.88
N ALA A 263 -21.55 -9.46 -7.80
CA ALA A 263 -22.16 -10.36 -8.77
C ALA A 263 -22.87 -11.54 -8.08
N LEU A 264 -22.23 -12.13 -7.06
CA LEU A 264 -22.80 -13.25 -6.30
C LEU A 264 -24.01 -12.84 -5.46
N LEU A 265 -24.05 -11.60 -4.98
CA LEU A 265 -25.22 -11.04 -4.28
C LEU A 265 -26.39 -10.72 -5.23
N GLY A 266 -26.18 -10.80 -6.55
CA GLY A 266 -27.20 -10.51 -7.56
C GLY A 266 -27.42 -9.03 -7.82
N ARG A 267 -26.44 -8.17 -7.50
CA ARG A 267 -26.49 -6.74 -7.82
C ARG A 267 -26.26 -6.54 -9.32
N MET A 268 -26.97 -5.59 -9.92
CA MET A 268 -26.70 -5.22 -11.31
C MET A 268 -25.30 -4.59 -11.43
N PRO A 269 -24.45 -5.07 -12.36
CA PRO A 269 -23.12 -4.50 -12.56
C PRO A 269 -23.19 -3.09 -13.15
N SER A 270 -22.16 -2.31 -12.86
CA SER A 270 -21.93 -0.96 -13.41
C SER A 270 -21.01 -1.02 -14.64
N ALA A 271 -20.42 0.12 -15.02
CA ALA A 271 -19.45 0.25 -16.09
C ALA A 271 -18.34 -0.81 -15.98
N VAL A 272 -17.98 -1.42 -17.12
CA VAL A 272 -16.92 -2.43 -17.24
C VAL A 272 -17.14 -3.69 -16.37
N GLY A 273 -18.32 -3.85 -15.76
CA GLY A 273 -18.66 -5.01 -14.94
C GLY A 273 -18.39 -4.86 -13.44
N TYR A 274 -17.89 -3.69 -12.99
CA TYR A 274 -17.63 -3.43 -11.57
C TYR A 274 -18.90 -3.35 -10.73
N GLN A 275 -18.76 -3.47 -9.41
CA GLN A 275 -19.89 -3.31 -8.49
C GLN A 275 -20.46 -1.87 -8.54
N PRO A 276 -21.79 -1.68 -8.40
CA PRO A 276 -22.39 -0.35 -8.34
C PRO A 276 -21.98 0.43 -7.08
N THR A 277 -21.49 -0.28 -6.04
CA THR A 277 -21.02 0.27 -4.77
C THR A 277 -19.53 0.60 -4.75
N LEU A 278 -18.84 0.60 -5.90
CA LEU A 278 -17.37 0.69 -5.98
C LEU A 278 -16.84 1.93 -5.25
N ALA A 279 -17.39 3.10 -5.55
CA ALA A 279 -16.95 4.36 -4.95
C ALA A 279 -17.24 4.41 -3.43
N GLU A 280 -18.36 3.86 -2.98
CA GLU A 280 -18.71 3.82 -1.56
C GLU A 280 -17.79 2.88 -0.77
N GLU A 281 -17.54 1.67 -1.29
CA GLU A 281 -16.67 0.68 -0.65
C GLU A 281 -15.22 1.19 -0.60
N MET A 282 -14.73 1.77 -1.70
CA MET A 282 -13.41 2.39 -1.74
C MET A 282 -13.34 3.56 -0.74
N GLY A 283 -14.35 4.44 -0.71
CA GLY A 283 -14.40 5.56 0.23
C GLY A 283 -14.39 5.11 1.70
N LYS A 284 -15.15 4.06 2.06
CA LYS A 284 -15.15 3.50 3.43
C LYS A 284 -13.79 3.00 3.88
N LEU A 285 -12.99 2.45 2.97
CA LEU A 285 -11.62 2.02 3.26
C LEU A 285 -10.66 3.23 3.29
N GLN A 286 -10.67 4.06 2.25
CA GLN A 286 -9.71 5.14 2.06
C GLN A 286 -9.89 6.28 3.06
N GLU A 287 -11.10 6.68 3.42
CA GLU A 287 -11.33 7.82 4.32
C GLU A 287 -10.96 7.53 5.78
N ARG A 288 -10.83 6.24 6.14
CA ARG A 288 -10.29 5.82 7.45
C ARG A 288 -8.76 5.90 7.52
N ILE A 289 -8.09 5.80 6.37
CA ILE A 289 -6.65 6.01 6.24
C ILE A 289 -6.41 7.52 6.19
N THR A 290 -6.12 8.11 7.34
CA THR A 290 -5.93 9.55 7.45
C THR A 290 -5.15 9.91 8.72
N SER A 291 -4.65 11.14 8.78
CA SER A 291 -4.11 11.76 9.98
C SER A 291 -5.23 12.30 10.87
N THR A 292 -5.20 11.90 12.14
CA THR A 292 -6.01 12.53 13.18
C THR A 292 -5.16 13.44 14.03
N LYS A 293 -5.77 14.19 14.95
CA LYS A 293 -5.07 14.99 15.95
C LYS A 293 -4.17 14.19 16.91
N VAL A 294 -4.34 12.86 16.95
CA VAL A 294 -3.64 11.97 17.88
C VAL A 294 -2.43 11.33 17.20
N GLY A 295 -2.62 10.77 16.01
CA GLY A 295 -1.56 10.09 15.24
C GLY A 295 -1.88 10.04 13.75
N SER A 296 -1.01 9.40 12.96
CA SER A 296 -1.16 9.36 11.51
C SER A 296 -1.07 7.94 10.94
N ILE A 297 -1.81 7.68 9.85
CA ILE A 297 -1.63 6.47 9.03
C ILE A 297 -1.23 6.91 7.64
N THR A 298 0.05 6.76 7.33
CA THR A 298 0.55 6.93 5.97
C THR A 298 0.39 5.60 5.25
N SER A 299 -0.32 5.56 4.12
CA SER A 299 -0.49 4.31 3.37
C SER A 299 0.29 4.29 2.07
N VAL A 300 0.93 3.16 1.78
CA VAL A 300 1.54 2.86 0.48
C VAL A 300 0.77 1.69 -0.13
N GLN A 301 0.07 1.96 -1.22
CA GLN A 301 -0.90 1.04 -1.81
C GLN A 301 -0.41 0.62 -3.18
N ALA A 302 -0.13 -0.65 -3.39
CA ALA A 302 0.17 -1.14 -4.72
C ALA A 302 -1.10 -1.10 -5.56
N VAL A 303 -1.03 -0.45 -6.72
CA VAL A 303 -2.14 -0.32 -7.68
C VAL A 303 -1.77 -1.06 -8.95
N TYR A 304 -2.59 -2.06 -9.31
CA TYR A 304 -2.52 -2.69 -10.61
C TYR A 304 -3.45 -1.97 -11.59
N VAL A 305 -2.91 -1.54 -12.73
CA VAL A 305 -3.70 -0.92 -13.80
C VAL A 305 -4.00 -2.01 -14.84
N PRO A 306 -5.27 -2.42 -14.99
CA PRO A 306 -5.62 -3.45 -15.95
C PRO A 306 -5.39 -2.95 -17.38
N ALA A 307 -4.69 -3.76 -18.18
CA ALA A 307 -4.38 -3.46 -19.59
C ALA A 307 -3.71 -2.09 -19.82
N ASP A 308 -3.01 -1.54 -18.82
CA ASP A 308 -2.41 -0.21 -18.83
C ASP A 308 -3.43 0.93 -19.11
N ASP A 309 -4.72 0.69 -18.84
CA ASP A 309 -5.81 1.66 -19.01
C ASP A 309 -6.10 2.42 -17.71
N LEU A 310 -5.61 3.66 -17.63
CA LEU A 310 -5.86 4.56 -16.49
C LEU A 310 -7.32 5.05 -16.41
N THR A 311 -8.12 4.85 -17.46
CA THR A 311 -9.54 5.24 -17.50
C THR A 311 -10.47 4.16 -16.95
N ASP A 312 -9.95 2.98 -16.62
CA ASP A 312 -10.71 1.95 -15.92
C ASP A 312 -11.28 2.51 -14.59
N PRO A 313 -12.56 2.23 -14.26
CA PRO A 313 -13.20 2.74 -13.05
C PRO A 313 -12.45 2.45 -11.74
N SER A 314 -11.73 1.33 -11.63
CA SER A 314 -11.01 0.94 -10.41
C SER A 314 -9.81 1.88 -10.11
N PRO A 315 -8.81 2.02 -11.00
CA PRO A 315 -7.74 2.99 -10.79
C PRO A 315 -8.27 4.42 -10.77
N ALA A 316 -9.23 4.80 -11.63
CA ALA A 316 -9.81 6.14 -11.64
C ALA A 316 -10.43 6.54 -10.28
N THR A 317 -11.18 5.64 -9.64
CA THR A 317 -11.74 5.86 -8.30
C THR A 317 -10.65 5.90 -7.24
N THR A 318 -9.64 5.04 -7.36
CA THR A 318 -8.51 5.00 -6.41
C THR A 318 -7.70 6.31 -6.47
N PHE A 319 -7.42 6.83 -7.67
CA PHE A 319 -6.66 8.08 -7.88
C PHE A 319 -7.27 9.28 -7.17
N ALA A 320 -8.59 9.35 -7.09
CA ALA A 320 -9.27 10.44 -6.40
C ALA A 320 -8.91 10.54 -4.90
N HIS A 321 -8.45 9.44 -4.30
CA HIS A 321 -8.03 9.40 -2.90
C HIS A 321 -6.51 9.52 -2.70
N LEU A 322 -5.69 9.42 -3.76
CA LEU A 322 -4.22 9.41 -3.61
C LEU A 322 -3.64 10.83 -3.56
N ASP A 323 -2.69 11.04 -2.64
CA ASP A 323 -1.94 12.28 -2.48
C ASP A 323 -0.65 12.29 -3.32
N ALA A 324 -0.06 11.12 -3.50
CA ALA A 324 1.11 10.91 -4.35
C ALA A 324 0.97 9.63 -5.17
N THR A 325 1.56 9.64 -6.36
CA THR A 325 1.66 8.50 -7.26
C THR A 325 3.13 8.24 -7.57
N VAL A 326 3.58 7.02 -7.28
CA VAL A 326 4.93 6.54 -7.57
C VAL A 326 4.82 5.55 -8.71
N VAL A 327 5.39 5.88 -9.86
CA VAL A 327 5.37 5.03 -11.04
C VAL A 327 6.71 4.35 -11.20
N LEU A 328 6.74 3.02 -11.13
CA LEU A 328 7.91 2.21 -11.40
C LEU A 328 7.89 1.71 -12.85
N SER A 329 8.93 2.08 -13.61
CA SER A 329 9.04 1.81 -15.05
C SER A 329 9.98 0.63 -15.33
N ARG A 330 9.55 -0.26 -16.23
CA ARG A 330 10.40 -1.35 -16.73
C ARG A 330 11.61 -0.81 -17.51
N GLN A 331 11.42 0.27 -18.28
CA GLN A 331 12.48 0.86 -19.07
C GLN A 331 13.64 1.36 -18.19
N ILE A 332 13.32 1.89 -17.01
CA ILE A 332 14.33 2.34 -16.04
C ILE A 332 15.04 1.14 -15.39
N ALA A 333 14.28 0.09 -15.05
CA ALA A 333 14.85 -1.15 -14.52
C ALA A 333 15.81 -1.83 -15.51
N GLU A 334 15.49 -1.84 -16.81
CA GLU A 334 16.35 -2.40 -17.87
C GLU A 334 17.67 -1.64 -18.02
N LEU A 335 17.73 -0.36 -17.62
CA LEU A 335 18.97 0.41 -17.53
C LEU A 335 19.81 0.07 -16.29
N GLY A 336 19.34 -0.83 -15.42
CA GLY A 336 19.96 -1.20 -14.15
C GLY A 336 19.76 -0.17 -13.04
N ILE A 337 18.84 0.79 -13.21
CA ILE A 337 18.62 1.87 -12.23
C ILE A 337 17.58 1.41 -11.21
N TYR A 338 18.00 1.30 -9.95
CA TYR A 338 17.13 0.94 -8.82
C TYR A 338 17.21 2.00 -7.71
N PRO A 339 16.06 2.41 -7.12
CA PRO A 339 14.69 2.01 -7.47
C PRO A 339 14.29 2.50 -8.88
N ALA A 340 13.48 1.69 -9.58
CA ALA A 340 13.12 1.94 -10.98
C ALA A 340 12.00 2.98 -11.15
N LEU A 341 12.07 4.08 -10.40
CA LEU A 341 11.04 5.11 -10.33
C LEU A 341 11.16 6.09 -11.50
N ASP A 342 10.04 6.35 -12.20
CA ASP A 342 9.96 7.33 -13.27
C ASP A 342 9.71 8.75 -12.71
N PRO A 343 10.70 9.65 -12.77
CA PRO A 343 10.60 10.98 -12.16
C PRO A 343 9.72 11.96 -12.96
N LEU A 344 9.27 11.58 -14.17
CA LEU A 344 8.38 12.40 -14.99
C LEU A 344 6.92 11.98 -14.81
N ASP A 345 6.66 10.68 -14.70
CA ASP A 345 5.30 10.14 -14.55
C ASP A 345 4.86 10.06 -13.08
N SER A 346 5.79 10.13 -12.12
CA SER A 346 5.48 10.21 -10.69
C SER A 346 5.08 11.62 -10.26
N PHE A 347 4.11 11.72 -9.35
CA PHE A 347 3.52 12.98 -8.92
C PHE A 347 3.29 13.01 -7.40
N SER A 348 3.33 14.19 -6.79
CA SER A 348 2.87 14.41 -5.43
C SER A 348 2.23 15.78 -5.29
N ARG A 349 1.10 15.86 -4.56
CA ARG A 349 0.49 17.13 -4.16
C ARG A 349 1.38 17.94 -3.22
N GLN A 350 2.34 17.31 -2.55
CA GLN A 350 3.26 17.97 -1.62
C GLN A 350 4.38 18.73 -2.32
N LEU A 351 4.62 18.50 -3.62
CA LEU A 351 5.62 19.25 -4.39
C LEU A 351 5.10 20.65 -4.76
N ASP A 352 4.88 21.46 -3.73
CA ASP A 352 4.46 22.85 -3.78
C ASP A 352 5.46 23.71 -2.99
N PRO A 353 5.92 24.87 -3.50
CA PRO A 353 6.88 25.71 -2.80
C PRO A 353 6.42 26.20 -1.41
N GLN A 354 5.11 26.22 -1.14
CA GLN A 354 4.57 26.56 0.18
C GLN A 354 4.73 25.43 1.20
N ILE A 355 4.91 24.18 0.74
CA ILE A 355 5.02 22.99 1.58
C ILE A 355 6.48 22.55 1.71
N VAL A 356 7.15 22.27 0.59
CA VAL A 356 8.54 21.78 0.57
C VAL A 356 9.59 22.90 0.64
N GLY A 357 9.16 24.16 0.49
CA GLY A 357 10.04 25.31 0.37
C GLY A 357 10.54 25.54 -1.05
N GLN A 358 10.95 26.78 -1.31
CA GLN A 358 11.33 27.24 -2.65
C GLN A 358 12.55 26.50 -3.22
N GLU A 359 13.56 26.25 -2.38
CA GLU A 359 14.80 25.60 -2.83
C GLU A 359 14.55 24.16 -3.31
N HIS A 360 13.81 23.36 -2.53
CA HIS A 360 13.46 22.00 -2.92
C HIS A 360 12.66 22.00 -4.21
N TYR A 361 11.61 22.84 -4.28
CA TYR A 361 10.75 22.93 -5.45
C TYR A 361 11.54 23.28 -6.73
N ASP A 362 12.40 24.29 -6.69
CA ASP A 362 13.18 24.74 -7.84
C ASP A 362 14.18 23.67 -8.32
N VAL A 363 14.84 22.98 -7.39
CA VAL A 363 15.76 21.89 -7.70
C VAL A 363 15.02 20.72 -8.36
N ALA A 364 13.88 20.31 -7.80
CA ALA A 364 13.07 19.22 -8.35
C ALA A 364 12.54 19.56 -9.75
N ARG A 365 12.00 20.77 -9.95
CA ARG A 365 11.52 21.24 -11.26
C ARG A 365 12.64 21.36 -12.28
N SER A 366 13.82 21.78 -11.87
CA SER A 366 14.97 21.87 -12.76
C SER A 366 15.44 20.48 -13.20
N CYS A 367 15.48 19.50 -12.29
CA CYS A 367 15.77 18.11 -12.62
C CYS A 367 14.74 17.54 -13.62
N GLN A 368 13.44 17.73 -13.35
CA GLN A 368 12.37 17.29 -14.25
C GLN A 368 12.48 17.94 -15.63
N LYS A 369 12.77 19.24 -15.71
CA LYS A 369 12.95 19.94 -16.98
C LYS A 369 14.13 19.39 -17.79
N THR A 370 15.27 19.12 -17.13
CA THR A 370 16.44 18.51 -17.78
C THR A 370 16.13 17.10 -18.28
N LEU A 371 15.44 16.29 -17.48
CA LEU A 371 15.05 14.92 -17.87
C LEU A 371 14.00 14.90 -19.00
N GLN A 372 13.03 15.82 -18.97
CA GLN A 372 12.04 15.96 -20.04
C GLN A 372 12.71 16.33 -21.36
N ARG A 373 13.62 17.32 -21.34
CA ARG A 373 14.36 17.71 -22.54
C ARG A 373 15.25 16.58 -23.05
N TYR A 374 15.86 15.81 -22.15
CA TYR A 374 16.60 14.61 -22.53
C TYR A 374 15.73 13.57 -23.24
N LYS A 375 14.50 13.32 -22.76
CA LYS A 375 13.54 12.41 -23.39
C LYS A 375 13.20 12.85 -24.82
N GLU A 376 13.01 14.14 -25.06
CA GLU A 376 12.80 14.69 -26.42
C GLU A 376 14.01 14.48 -27.35
N LEU A 377 15.23 14.59 -26.80
CA LEU A 377 16.47 14.40 -27.56
C LEU A 377 16.79 12.92 -27.81
N GLN A 378 16.27 11.98 -27.02
CA GLN A 378 16.55 10.55 -27.18
C GLN A 378 16.16 10.03 -28.57
N ASP A 379 15.01 10.45 -29.11
CA ASP A 379 14.58 10.04 -30.45
C ASP A 379 15.53 10.56 -31.54
N ILE A 380 16.00 11.81 -31.39
CA ILE A 380 16.98 12.43 -32.30
C ILE A 380 18.30 11.66 -32.22
N ILE A 381 18.79 11.37 -31.01
CA ILE A 381 20.03 10.63 -30.78
C ILE A 381 19.95 9.22 -31.38
N ALA A 382 18.80 8.55 -31.26
CA ALA A 382 18.61 7.21 -31.80
C ALA A 382 18.65 7.15 -33.33
N ILE A 383 18.24 8.23 -34.01
CA ILE A 383 18.18 8.30 -35.48
C ILE A 383 19.46 8.89 -36.08
N LEU A 384 19.92 10.03 -35.55
CA LEU A 384 20.99 10.85 -36.13
C LEU A 384 22.35 10.67 -35.41
N GLY A 385 22.34 10.16 -34.18
CA GLY A 385 23.54 10.06 -33.33
C GLY A 385 23.77 11.29 -32.46
N MET A 386 24.66 11.18 -31.46
CA MET A 386 24.97 12.29 -30.53
C MET A 386 25.76 13.43 -31.17
N ASP A 387 26.47 13.17 -32.27
CA ASP A 387 27.36 14.16 -32.90
C ASP A 387 26.60 15.30 -33.58
N GLU A 388 25.36 15.05 -33.99
CA GLU A 388 24.46 15.99 -34.66
C GLU A 388 23.75 16.96 -33.70
N LEU A 389 23.94 16.79 -32.39
CA LEU A 389 23.40 17.70 -31.38
C LEU A 389 24.27 18.96 -31.26
N SER A 390 23.63 20.06 -30.87
CA SER A 390 24.35 21.27 -30.46
C SER A 390 25.20 20.99 -29.21
N GLU A 391 26.27 21.77 -28.98
CA GLU A 391 27.11 21.60 -27.78
C GLU A 391 26.31 21.80 -26.48
N ASP A 392 25.32 22.70 -26.48
CA ASP A 392 24.41 22.90 -25.36
C ASP A 392 23.51 21.67 -25.11
N ASP A 393 23.00 21.05 -26.18
CA ASP A 393 22.19 19.82 -26.07
C ASP A 393 23.05 18.62 -25.63
N LYS A 394 24.30 18.51 -26.09
CA LYS A 394 25.25 17.50 -25.60
C LYS A 394 25.53 17.66 -24.10
N LEU A 395 25.72 18.90 -23.64
CA LEU A 395 25.90 19.20 -22.22
C LEU A 395 24.65 18.83 -21.41
N LEU A 396 23.46 19.17 -21.92
CA LEU A 396 22.19 18.81 -21.30
C LEU A 396 22.02 17.30 -21.19
N VAL A 397 22.33 16.55 -22.25
CA VAL A 397 22.28 15.08 -22.26
C VAL A 397 23.24 14.50 -21.21
N SER A 398 24.47 15.03 -21.13
CA SER A 398 25.45 14.60 -20.11
C SER A 398 24.92 14.82 -18.69
N ARG A 399 24.38 16.00 -18.40
CA ARG A 399 23.76 16.29 -17.10
C ARG A 399 22.55 15.42 -16.82
N ALA A 400 21.68 15.21 -17.80
CA ALA A 400 20.50 14.37 -17.66
C ALA A 400 20.86 12.92 -17.33
N ARG A 401 21.88 12.34 -17.99
CA ARG A 401 22.37 11.00 -17.67
C ARG A 401 22.95 10.91 -16.26
N LYS A 402 23.68 11.94 -15.81
CA LYS A 402 24.17 12.00 -14.42
C LYS A 402 23.03 12.07 -13.41
N ILE A 403 22.03 12.91 -13.65
CA ILE A 403 20.81 12.99 -12.82
C ILE A 403 20.12 11.61 -12.79
N GLN A 404 19.89 11.01 -13.95
CA GLN A 404 19.22 9.71 -14.07
C GLN A 404 19.95 8.61 -13.28
N ARG A 405 21.29 8.57 -13.37
CA ARG A 405 22.12 7.64 -12.58
C ARG A 405 22.11 7.99 -11.10
N PHE A 406 22.17 9.27 -10.74
CA PHE A 406 22.19 9.72 -9.34
C PHE A 406 20.85 9.49 -8.62
N LEU A 407 19.75 9.30 -9.34
CA LEU A 407 18.48 8.84 -8.76
C LEU A 407 18.57 7.39 -8.25
N SER A 408 19.53 6.58 -8.71
CA SER A 408 19.77 5.25 -8.14
C SER A 408 20.36 5.35 -6.73
N GLN A 409 20.03 4.36 -5.91
CA GLN A 409 20.46 4.30 -4.52
C GLN A 409 20.61 2.84 -4.08
N PRO A 410 21.72 2.46 -3.43
CA PRO A 410 21.83 1.15 -2.81
C PRO A 410 20.90 1.07 -1.59
N PHE A 411 19.99 0.09 -1.61
CA PHE A 411 19.08 -0.18 -0.51
C PHE A 411 19.67 -1.17 0.48
N PHE A 412 19.35 -1.00 1.76
CA PHE A 412 19.82 -1.92 2.81
C PHE A 412 19.23 -3.31 2.63
N VAL A 413 17.94 -3.40 2.30
CA VAL A 413 17.28 -4.70 2.07
C VAL A 413 17.79 -5.41 0.81
N ALA A 414 18.45 -4.67 -0.08
CA ALA A 414 19.02 -5.22 -1.32
C ALA A 414 20.52 -5.51 -1.23
N GLU A 415 21.16 -5.36 -0.07
CA GLU A 415 22.60 -5.60 0.12
C GLU A 415 22.98 -7.04 -0.26
N VAL A 416 22.13 -8.01 0.03
CA VAL A 416 22.32 -9.44 -0.33
C VAL A 416 22.39 -9.65 -1.85
N PHE A 417 21.66 -8.85 -2.62
CA PHE A 417 21.62 -8.96 -4.09
C PHE A 417 22.67 -8.08 -4.77
N THR A 418 22.96 -6.90 -4.21
CA THR A 418 23.84 -5.90 -4.83
C THR A 418 25.29 -5.99 -4.36
N GLY A 419 25.54 -6.63 -3.21
CA GLY A 419 26.86 -6.69 -2.57
C GLY A 419 27.40 -5.34 -2.10
N SER A 420 26.60 -4.28 -2.19
CA SER A 420 26.96 -2.92 -1.77
C SER A 420 26.17 -2.56 -0.53
N PRO A 421 26.78 -1.92 0.48
CA PRO A 421 26.08 -1.52 1.68
C PRO A 421 24.99 -0.50 1.33
N GLY A 422 23.81 -0.67 1.93
CA GLY A 422 22.72 0.30 1.78
C GLY A 422 23.08 1.66 2.37
N THR A 423 22.47 2.73 1.83
CA THR A 423 22.69 4.09 2.32
C THR A 423 21.36 4.79 2.52
N TYR A 424 21.15 5.38 3.70
CA TYR A 424 20.06 6.33 3.96
C TYR A 424 20.52 7.73 3.55
N VAL A 425 19.76 8.42 2.70
CA VAL A 425 20.13 9.76 2.22
C VAL A 425 19.12 10.77 2.72
N SER A 426 19.56 11.69 3.58
CA SER A 426 18.67 12.71 4.11
C SER A 426 18.14 13.65 3.03
N LEU A 427 16.99 14.30 3.28
CA LEU A 427 16.39 15.25 2.34
C LEU A 427 17.36 16.41 2.00
N LYS A 428 18.05 16.93 3.01
CA LYS A 428 19.02 18.03 2.83
C LYS A 428 20.16 17.63 1.90
N GLU A 429 20.68 16.41 2.06
CA GLU A 429 21.75 15.86 1.22
C GLU A 429 21.28 15.59 -0.20
N THR A 430 20.05 15.13 -0.36
CA THR A 430 19.39 14.96 -1.66
C THR A 430 19.34 16.29 -2.41
N ILE A 431 18.77 17.34 -1.81
CA ILE A 431 18.66 18.66 -2.43
C ILE A 431 20.04 19.21 -2.79
N ARG A 432 21.01 19.12 -1.88
CA ARG A 432 22.40 19.57 -2.10
C ARG A 432 23.03 18.90 -3.32
N GLY A 433 22.92 17.58 -3.42
CA GLY A 433 23.50 16.82 -4.52
C GLY A 433 22.88 17.16 -5.87
N PHE A 434 21.54 17.16 -5.96
CA PHE A 434 20.85 17.47 -7.22
C PHE A 434 21.03 18.93 -7.66
N LYS A 435 21.04 19.88 -6.72
CA LYS A 435 21.30 21.30 -7.01
C LYS A 435 22.64 21.50 -7.68
N ALA A 436 23.70 20.89 -7.15
CA ALA A 436 25.05 21.03 -7.68
C ALA A 436 25.22 20.34 -9.05
N ILE A 437 24.54 19.21 -9.29
CA ILE A 437 24.51 18.56 -10.62
C ILE A 437 23.82 19.45 -11.65
N VAL A 438 22.64 20.00 -11.31
CA VAL A 438 21.89 20.88 -12.21
C VAL A 438 22.65 22.18 -12.50
N ALA A 439 23.34 22.72 -11.49
CA ALA A 439 24.18 23.93 -11.63
C ALA A 439 25.44 23.70 -12.48
N GLY A 440 25.83 22.45 -12.76
CA GLY A 440 26.99 22.09 -13.58
C GLY A 440 28.30 22.02 -12.81
N GLU A 441 28.29 22.04 -11.48
CA GLU A 441 29.50 21.97 -10.64
C GLU A 441 30.31 20.68 -10.89
N TYR A 442 29.62 19.61 -11.30
CA TYR A 442 30.19 18.29 -11.52
C TYR A 442 30.18 17.82 -12.99
N ASP A 443 30.17 18.77 -13.94
CA ASP A 443 30.20 18.44 -15.37
C ASP A 443 31.48 17.68 -15.79
N HIS A 444 32.58 17.91 -15.09
CA HIS A 444 33.87 17.24 -15.31
C HIS A 444 33.93 15.78 -14.85
N LEU A 445 32.95 15.31 -14.05
CA LEU A 445 32.96 13.93 -13.53
C LEU A 445 32.32 12.94 -14.52
N PRO A 446 32.78 11.67 -14.54
CA PRO A 446 32.20 10.64 -15.39
C PRO A 446 30.81 10.20 -14.88
N GLU A 447 29.91 9.82 -15.79
CA GLU A 447 28.53 9.37 -15.47
C GLU A 447 28.51 8.20 -14.46
N GLN A 448 29.48 7.28 -14.58
CA GLN A 448 29.59 6.08 -13.74
C GLN A 448 29.83 6.40 -12.25
N ALA A 449 30.35 7.58 -11.93
CA ALA A 449 30.54 8.02 -10.56
C ALA A 449 29.21 8.23 -9.82
N PHE A 450 28.13 8.53 -10.55
CA PHE A 450 26.80 8.80 -9.98
C PHE A 450 25.92 7.56 -9.87
N TYR A 451 26.38 6.40 -10.34
CA TYR A 451 25.60 5.17 -10.31
C TYR A 451 25.77 4.42 -8.99
N MET A 452 24.66 4.00 -8.36
CA MET A 452 24.63 3.23 -7.11
C MET A 452 25.50 3.85 -6.01
N VAL A 453 25.23 5.12 -5.70
CA VAL A 453 25.85 5.88 -4.60
C VAL A 453 24.74 6.56 -3.79
N GLY A 454 24.97 6.82 -2.50
CA GLY A 454 24.06 7.57 -1.66
C GLY A 454 24.20 9.07 -1.89
N THR A 455 25.14 9.68 -1.17
CA THR A 455 25.37 11.13 -1.17
C THR A 455 26.24 11.61 -2.34
N ILE A 456 26.32 12.93 -2.53
CA ILE A 456 27.20 13.53 -3.54
C ILE A 456 28.69 13.33 -3.20
N ASP A 457 29.03 13.29 -1.92
CA ASP A 457 30.40 13.06 -1.45
C ASP A 457 30.89 11.65 -1.82
N GLU A 458 30.00 10.65 -1.77
CA GLU A 458 30.28 9.30 -2.27
C GLU A 458 30.52 9.27 -3.77
N ALA A 459 29.76 10.07 -4.55
CA ALA A 459 29.98 10.19 -6.00
C ALA A 459 31.37 10.77 -6.30
N LEU A 460 31.80 11.78 -5.54
CA LEU A 460 33.15 12.36 -5.65
C LEU A 460 34.24 11.34 -5.32
N ALA A 461 34.09 10.60 -4.21
CA ALA A 461 35.04 9.57 -3.83
C ALA A 461 35.12 8.44 -4.88
N LYS A 462 33.98 8.07 -5.48
CA LYS A 462 33.92 7.07 -6.55
C LYS A 462 34.59 7.57 -7.84
N ALA A 463 34.39 8.85 -8.19
CA ALA A 463 35.05 9.45 -9.34
C ALA A 463 36.58 9.45 -9.20
N GLN A 464 37.10 9.76 -8.00
CA GLN A 464 38.53 9.71 -7.73
C GLN A 464 39.11 8.30 -7.92
N LYS A 465 38.40 7.26 -7.45
CA LYS A 465 38.81 5.86 -7.66
C LYS A 465 38.82 5.47 -9.13
N LEU A 466 37.84 5.93 -9.91
CA LEU A 466 37.75 5.67 -11.36
C LEU A 466 38.83 6.40 -12.18
N GLN A 467 39.42 7.47 -11.64
CA GLN A 467 40.56 8.15 -12.29
C GLN A 467 41.91 7.52 -11.93
N GLN A 468 41.98 6.75 -10.84
CA GLN A 468 43.21 6.11 -10.35
C GLN A 468 43.41 4.67 -10.86
N GLY A 469 42.34 4.02 -11.30
CA GLY A 469 42.38 2.69 -11.95
C GLY A 469 42.13 2.82 -13.44
#